data_AF-A0A7J7UCC0-F1
#
_entry.id   AF-A0A7J7UCC0-F1
#
_cell.length_a   1.000
_cell.length_b   1.000
_cell.length_c   1.000
_cell.angle_alpha   90.00
_cell.angle_beta   90.00
_cell.angle_gamma   90.00
#
_symmetry.space_group_name_H-M   'P 1'
#
loop_
_entity.id
_entity.type
_entity.pdbx_description
1 polymer ?
#
loop_
_entity_poly.entity_id
_entity_poly.type
_entity_poly.pdbx_seq_one_letter_code
_entity_poly.pdbx_strand_id
1 'polypeptide(L)'
;MVDMGGLDNLMANTAYLQARKMWDGDSRELQRRRRSLALPGPQSCAPLPQALPPDFHRLCEQQPVGRRLFPDFLATVPRYREAMAFLEQVQSWELAEGPAKGSSLQALVAAAGTHPPSSARL
;
A
#
# COMPACT_ATOMS: atom_id res chain seq x y z
N MET A 1 29.25 -33.13 -30.45
CA MET A 1 27.94 -32.51 -30.69
C MET A 1 27.66 -31.62 -29.48
N VAL A 2 27.66 -30.30 -29.65
CA VAL A 2 27.37 -29.38 -28.53
C VAL A 2 25.91 -29.60 -28.13
N ASP A 3 25.65 -29.85 -26.86
CA ASP A 3 24.29 -30.01 -26.33
C ASP A 3 23.55 -28.67 -26.41
N MET A 4 22.82 -28.47 -27.52
CA MET A 4 22.03 -27.26 -27.78
C MET A 4 21.02 -27.00 -26.66
N GLY A 5 20.48 -28.05 -26.02
CA GLY A 5 19.56 -27.89 -24.89
C GLY A 5 20.23 -27.33 -23.64
N GLY A 6 21.48 -27.71 -23.37
CA GLY A 6 22.29 -27.11 -22.30
C GLY A 6 22.61 -25.63 -22.56
N LEU A 7 22.90 -25.28 -23.82
CA LEU A 7 23.20 -23.91 -24.23
C LEU A 7 21.96 -23.00 -24.16
N ASP A 8 20.81 -23.47 -24.62
CA ASP A 8 19.55 -22.71 -24.55
C ASP A 8 19.14 -22.41 -23.10
N ASN A 9 19.29 -23.39 -22.21
CA ASN A 9 19.04 -23.20 -20.78
C ASN A 9 19.99 -22.17 -20.16
N LEU A 10 21.27 -22.19 -20.53
CA LEU A 10 22.25 -21.21 -20.06
C LEU A 10 21.92 -19.80 -20.57
N MET A 11 21.53 -19.66 -21.84
CA MET A 11 21.11 -18.39 -22.42
C MET A 11 19.85 -17.85 -21.73
N ALA A 12 18.84 -18.68 -21.52
CA ALA A 12 17.60 -18.31 -20.84
C ALA A 12 17.85 -17.85 -19.40
N ASN A 13 18.69 -18.59 -18.65
CA ASN A 13 19.04 -18.23 -17.27
C ASN A 13 19.85 -16.92 -17.21
N THR A 14 20.74 -16.70 -18.17
CA THR A 14 21.53 -15.47 -18.26
C THR A 14 20.63 -14.27 -18.56
N ALA A 15 19.72 -14.40 -19.53
CA ALA A 15 18.73 -13.37 -19.85
C ALA A 15 17.81 -13.06 -18.66
N TYR A 16 17.37 -14.09 -17.92
CA TYR A 16 16.58 -13.92 -16.70
C TYR A 16 17.35 -13.13 -15.61
N LEU A 17 18.62 -13.49 -15.37
CA LEU A 17 19.44 -12.78 -14.39
C LEU A 17 19.71 -11.33 -14.80
N GLN A 18 19.88 -11.04 -16.09
CA GLN A 18 20.00 -9.67 -16.60
C GLN A 18 18.69 -8.88 -16.41
N ALA A 19 17.53 -9.48 -16.71
CA ALA A 19 16.23 -8.85 -16.48
C ALA A 19 15.99 -8.56 -14.99
N ARG A 20 16.43 -9.44 -14.09
CA ARG A 20 16.34 -9.25 -12.65
C ARG A 20 17.25 -8.12 -12.14
N LYS A 21 18.41 -7.92 -12.78
CA LYS A 21 19.32 -6.80 -12.51
C LYS A 21 18.84 -5.46 -13.08
N MET A 22 17.91 -5.45 -14.04
CA MET A 22 17.41 -4.22 -14.69
C MET A 22 16.74 -3.23 -13.72
N TRP A 23 16.42 -3.65 -12.50
CA TRP A 23 15.98 -2.75 -11.43
C TRP A 23 17.08 -1.76 -11.00
N ASP A 24 18.36 -2.14 -11.16
CA ASP A 24 19.52 -1.38 -10.74
C ASP A 24 20.16 -0.65 -11.94
N GLY A 25 19.58 0.48 -12.34
CA GLY A 25 20.36 1.53 -13.01
C GLY A 25 20.04 1.93 -14.45
N ASP A 26 19.09 1.33 -15.18
CA ASP A 26 18.73 1.85 -16.52
C ASP A 26 17.67 2.97 -16.44
N SER A 27 18.17 4.19 -16.18
CA SER A 27 17.36 5.42 -16.08
C SER A 27 16.48 5.66 -17.31
N ARG A 28 16.92 5.26 -18.52
CA ARG A 28 16.14 5.45 -19.76
C ARG A 28 14.94 4.51 -19.82
N GLU A 29 15.13 3.25 -19.42
CA GLU A 29 14.05 2.28 -19.34
C GLU A 29 13.04 2.65 -18.26
N LEU A 30 13.52 3.11 -17.09
CA LEU A 30 12.64 3.62 -16.04
C LEU A 30 11.83 4.84 -16.51
N GLN A 31 12.44 5.74 -17.28
CA GLN A 31 11.75 6.89 -17.87
C GLN A 31 10.69 6.48 -18.90
N ARG A 32 10.96 5.47 -19.74
CA ARG A 32 9.96 4.91 -20.68
C ARG A 32 8.78 4.31 -19.91
N ARG A 33 9.05 3.50 -18.88
CA ARG A 33 8.01 2.91 -18.02
C ARG A 33 7.16 3.95 -17.32
N ARG A 34 7.77 5.02 -16.79
CA ARG A 34 7.04 6.14 -16.19
C ARG A 34 6.09 6.81 -17.17
N ARG A 35 6.51 6.99 -18.43
CA ARG A 35 5.66 7.56 -19.49
C ARG A 35 4.50 6.62 -19.85
N SER A 36 4.73 5.31 -19.93
CA SER A 36 3.68 4.34 -20.25
C SER A 36 2.68 4.12 -19.11
N LEU A 37 3.09 4.38 -17.87
CA LEU A 37 2.26 4.25 -16.66
C LEU A 37 1.70 5.60 -16.18
N ALA A 38 1.73 6.64 -17.02
CA ALA A 38 1.15 7.93 -16.68
C ALA A 38 -0.37 7.76 -16.45
N LEU A 39 -0.87 8.27 -15.32
CA LEU A 39 -2.28 8.20 -15.01
C LEU A 39 -3.09 9.05 -16.00
N PRO A 40 -4.26 8.58 -16.44
CA PRO A 40 -5.13 9.37 -17.30
C PRO A 40 -5.66 10.60 -16.54
N GLY A 41 -6.10 11.62 -17.30
CA GLY A 41 -6.71 12.81 -16.70
C GLY A 41 -8.04 12.48 -15.99
N PRO A 42 -8.47 13.29 -15.00
CA PRO A 42 -9.69 13.04 -14.21
C PRO A 42 -10.96 12.87 -15.05
N GLN A 43 -11.05 13.56 -16.19
CA GLN A 43 -12.16 13.48 -17.13
C GLN A 43 -12.33 12.08 -17.74
N SER A 44 -11.21 11.36 -17.97
CA SER A 44 -11.24 9.99 -18.49
C SER A 44 -11.72 8.99 -17.42
N CYS A 45 -11.70 9.39 -16.15
CA CYS A 45 -12.16 8.60 -15.01
C CYS A 45 -13.64 8.83 -14.68
N ALA A 46 -14.33 9.77 -15.34
CA ALA A 46 -15.74 10.08 -15.11
C ALA A 46 -16.72 8.88 -15.12
N PRO A 47 -16.54 7.81 -15.94
CA PRO A 47 -17.43 6.64 -15.88
C PRO A 47 -17.11 5.66 -14.74
N LEU A 48 -15.95 5.79 -14.07
CA LEU A 48 -15.52 4.85 -13.02
C LEU A 48 -16.46 4.78 -11.81
N PRO A 49 -17.04 5.89 -11.29
CA PRO A 49 -17.97 5.81 -10.17
C PRO A 49 -19.24 5.00 -10.46
N GLN A 50 -19.66 4.88 -11.73
CA GLN A 50 -20.76 4.00 -12.11
C GLN A 50 -20.34 2.53 -12.20
N ALA A 51 -19.09 2.28 -12.61
CA ALA A 51 -18.54 0.93 -12.73
C ALA A 51 -18.04 0.35 -11.40
N LEU A 52 -17.64 1.20 -10.44
CA LEU A 52 -17.15 0.80 -9.12
C LEU A 52 -18.14 1.26 -8.04
N PRO A 53 -18.92 0.32 -7.46
CA PRO A 53 -19.77 0.62 -6.31
C PRO A 53 -18.93 1.15 -5.14
N PRO A 54 -19.44 2.13 -4.37
CA PRO A 54 -18.75 2.69 -3.20
C PRO A 54 -18.83 1.73 -2.01
N ASP A 55 -18.11 0.62 -2.10
CA ASP A 55 -17.96 -0.37 -1.03
C ASP A 55 -16.67 -0.11 -0.26
N PHE A 56 -16.80 0.31 1.00
CA PHE A 56 -15.67 0.62 1.87
C PHE A 56 -14.70 -0.56 2.02
N HIS A 57 -15.20 -1.75 2.32
CA HIS A 57 -14.35 -2.91 2.59
C HIS A 57 -13.52 -3.26 1.35
N ARG A 58 -14.14 -3.20 0.17
CA ARG A 58 -13.45 -3.47 -1.10
C ARG A 58 -12.43 -2.38 -1.45
N LEU A 59 -12.82 -1.11 -1.37
CA LEU A 59 -11.99 0.01 -1.83
C LEU A 59 -10.88 0.36 -0.83
N CYS A 60 -11.17 0.36 0.46
CA CYS A 60 -10.28 0.88 1.50
C CYS A 60 -9.52 -0.21 2.27
N GLU A 61 -9.96 -1.48 2.24
CA GLU A 61 -9.28 -2.55 2.98
C GLU A 61 -8.69 -3.63 2.07
N GLN A 62 -9.44 -4.12 1.08
CA GLN A 62 -8.98 -5.18 0.19
C GLN A 62 -8.05 -4.69 -0.93
N GLN A 63 -8.36 -3.55 -1.54
CA GLN A 63 -7.55 -3.00 -2.62
C GLN A 63 -6.27 -2.35 -2.08
N PRO A 64 -5.06 -2.80 -2.46
CA PRO A 64 -3.82 -2.28 -1.89
C PRO A 64 -3.59 -0.79 -2.15
N VAL A 65 -4.00 -0.30 -3.33
CA VAL A 65 -3.87 1.12 -3.70
C VAL A 65 -4.82 1.97 -2.86
N GLY A 66 -6.10 1.58 -2.76
CA GLY A 66 -7.08 2.32 -1.97
C GLY A 66 -6.78 2.28 -0.46
N ARG A 67 -6.33 1.13 0.05
CA ARG A 67 -5.84 0.99 1.44
C ARG A 67 -4.69 1.91 1.78
N ARG A 68 -3.86 2.26 0.79
CA ARG A 68 -2.77 3.25 0.98
C ARG A 68 -3.26 4.69 0.85
N LEU A 69 -4.09 4.99 -0.14
CA LEU A 69 -4.58 6.34 -0.40
C LEU A 69 -5.60 6.84 0.65
N PHE A 70 -6.35 5.93 1.27
CA PHE A 70 -7.39 6.30 2.23
C PHE A 70 -6.81 6.91 3.53
N PRO A 71 -5.79 6.33 4.17
CA PRO A 71 -5.01 6.99 5.22
C PRO A 71 -4.49 8.38 4.83
N ASP A 72 -3.92 8.51 3.62
CA ASP A 72 -3.41 9.80 3.11
C ASP A 72 -4.53 10.85 3.06
N PHE A 73 -5.73 10.47 2.60
CA PHE A 73 -6.91 11.32 2.64
C PHE A 73 -7.31 11.68 4.08
N LEU A 74 -7.40 10.72 4.99
CA LEU A 74 -7.81 10.98 6.37
C LEU A 74 -6.84 11.90 7.11
N ALA A 75 -5.53 11.84 6.80
CA ALA A 75 -4.53 12.75 7.35
C ALA A 75 -4.78 14.23 6.98
N THR A 76 -5.43 14.49 5.84
CA THR A 76 -5.84 15.84 5.41
C THR A 76 -7.02 16.40 6.22
N VAL A 77 -7.79 15.55 6.89
CA VAL A 77 -9.00 15.93 7.62
C VAL A 77 -8.76 15.86 9.13
N PRO A 78 -8.68 17.02 9.85
CA PRO A 78 -8.32 17.05 11.26
C PRO A 78 -9.16 16.15 12.18
N ARG A 79 -10.45 16.00 11.88
CA ARG A 79 -11.39 15.16 12.63
C ARG A 79 -10.97 13.69 12.72
N TYR A 80 -10.23 13.17 11.74
CA TYR A 80 -9.87 11.76 11.67
C TYR A 80 -8.44 11.48 12.14
N ARG A 81 -7.65 12.50 12.47
CA ARG A 81 -6.23 12.33 12.85
C ARG A 81 -6.04 11.46 14.07
N GLU A 82 -6.85 11.65 15.10
CA GLU A 82 -6.77 10.86 16.34
C GLU A 82 -7.17 9.41 16.11
N ALA A 83 -8.25 9.18 15.35
CA ALA A 83 -8.67 7.82 14.96
C ALA A 83 -7.60 7.11 14.12
N MET A 84 -6.94 7.83 13.20
CA MET A 84 -5.83 7.29 12.42
C MET A 84 -4.62 6.92 13.28
N ALA A 85 -4.19 7.82 14.17
CA ALA A 85 -3.09 7.55 15.08
C ALA A 85 -3.38 6.33 15.98
N PHE A 86 -4.64 6.19 16.42
CA PHE A 86 -5.07 5.00 17.16
C PHE A 86 -4.98 3.72 16.33
N LEU A 87 -5.49 3.73 15.09
CA LEU A 87 -5.43 2.55 14.21
C LEU A 87 -3.99 2.14 13.89
N GLU A 88 -3.08 3.09 13.70
CA GLU A 88 -1.64 2.82 13.53
C GLU A 88 -1.03 2.17 14.77
N GLN A 89 -1.40 2.63 15.97
CA GLN A 89 -0.96 2.01 17.23
C GLN A 89 -1.50 0.59 17.40
N VAL A 90 -2.77 0.35 17.06
CA VAL A 90 -3.37 -1.01 17.05
C VAL A 90 -2.57 -1.91 16.12
N GLN A 91 -2.34 -1.47 14.88
CA GLN A 91 -1.59 -2.25 13.90
C GLN A 91 -0.16 -2.55 14.38
N SER A 92 0.51 -1.56 14.99
CA SER A 92 1.85 -1.76 15.56
C SER A 92 1.84 -2.73 16.74
N TRP A 93 0.77 -2.74 17.55
CA TRP A 93 0.62 -3.67 18.66
C TRP A 93 0.33 -5.10 18.20
N GLU A 94 -0.52 -5.27 17.18
CA GLU A 94 -0.83 -6.59 16.60
C GLU A 94 0.42 -7.29 16.06
N LEU A 95 1.33 -6.51 15.47
CA LEU A 95 2.61 -6.97 14.94
C LEU A 95 3.75 -7.04 15.98
N ALA A 96 3.54 -6.52 17.19
CA ALA A 96 4.56 -6.54 18.23
C ALA A 96 4.66 -7.92 18.87
N GLU A 97 5.90 -8.34 19.16
CA GLU A 97 6.21 -9.64 19.75
C GLU A 97 6.95 -9.48 21.08
N GLY A 98 6.81 -10.48 21.96
CA GLY A 98 7.48 -10.53 23.25
C GLY A 98 7.17 -9.33 24.17
N PRO A 99 8.15 -8.78 24.91
CA PRO A 99 7.90 -7.74 25.91
C PRO A 99 7.42 -6.42 25.30
N ALA A 100 7.69 -6.17 24.01
CA ALA A 100 7.22 -4.99 23.30
C ALA A 100 5.69 -4.95 23.19
N LYS A 101 5.02 -6.12 23.09
CA LYS A 101 3.57 -6.23 22.98
C LYS A 101 2.83 -5.75 24.24
N GLY A 102 3.41 -6.02 25.42
CA GLY A 102 2.86 -5.55 26.70
C GLY A 102 2.98 -4.03 26.85
N SER A 103 4.14 -3.47 26.46
CA SER A 103 4.38 -2.02 26.48
C SER A 103 3.47 -1.27 25.49
N SER A 104 3.33 -1.76 24.26
CA SER A 104 2.44 -1.14 23.26
C SER A 104 0.96 -1.23 23.64
N LEU A 105 0.53 -2.31 24.32
CA LEU A 105 -0.84 -2.41 24.85
C LEU A 105 -1.11 -1.35 25.92
N GLN A 106 -0.17 -1.11 26.83
CA GLN A 106 -0.31 -0.09 27.87
C GLN A 106 -0.43 1.32 27.25
N ALA A 107 0.38 1.62 26.24
CA ALA A 107 0.29 2.88 25.50
C ALA A 107 -1.07 3.05 24.82
N LEU A 108 -1.61 1.98 24.23
CA LEU A 108 -2.88 1.97 23.52
C LEU A 108 -4.07 2.21 24.46
N VAL A 109 -4.07 1.56 25.63
CA VAL A 109 -5.09 1.76 26.67
C VAL A 109 -5.04 3.19 27.22
N ALA A 110 -3.84 3.75 27.44
CA ALA A 110 -3.68 5.13 27.88
C ALA A 110 -4.17 6.14 26.84
N ALA A 111 -3.94 5.88 25.55
CA ALA A 111 -4.40 6.74 24.46
C ALA A 111 -5.93 6.67 24.25
N ALA A 112 -6.56 5.53 24.51
CA ALA A 112 -8.01 5.36 24.37
C ALA A 112 -8.82 6.02 25.50
N GLY A 113 -8.24 6.17 26.70
CA GLY A 113 -8.92 6.69 27.88
C GLY A 113 -9.07 8.21 27.96
N THR A 114 -8.49 8.98 27.03
CA THR A 114 -8.42 10.45 27.10
C THR A 114 -9.55 11.17 26.36
N HIS A 115 -10.41 10.48 25.62
CA HIS A 115 -11.50 11.11 24.86
C HIS A 115 -12.89 10.67 25.34
N PRO A 116 -13.80 11.59 25.71
CA PRO A 116 -15.19 11.24 25.93
C PRO A 116 -15.84 10.80 24.61
N PRO A 117 -16.89 9.94 24.63
CA PRO A 117 -17.58 9.52 23.42
C PRO A 117 -18.16 10.76 22.72
N SER A 118 -17.57 11.13 21.58
CA SER A 118 -18.09 12.19 20.73
C SER A 118 -19.48 11.78 20.24
N SER A 119 -20.48 12.41 20.84
CA SER A 119 -21.89 12.30 20.48
C SER A 119 -22.17 13.05 19.18
N ALA A 120 -21.50 12.68 18.10
CA ALA A 120 -21.88 13.09 16.76
C ALA A 120 -22.87 12.05 16.21
N ARG A 121 -24.16 12.27 16.50
CA ARG A 121 -25.26 11.61 15.79
C ARG A 121 -25.14 11.89 14.28
N LEU A 122 -25.59 10.89 13.52
CA LEU A 122 -25.76 10.80 12.07
C LEU A 122 -26.18 12.11 11.39
#